data_AF-A0A485JCP2-F1
#
_entry.id   AF-A0A485JCP2-F1
#
_cell.length_a   1.000
_cell.length_b   1.000
_cell.length_c   1.000
_cell.angle_alpha   90.00
_cell.angle_beta   90.00
_cell.angle_gamma   90.00
#
_symmetry.space_group_name_H-M   'P 1'
#
loop_
_entity.id
_entity.type
_entity.pdbx_description
1 polymer ?
#
loop_
_entity_poly.entity_id
_entity_poly.type
_entity_poly.pdbx_seq_one_letter_code
_entity_poly.pdbx_strand_id
1 'polypeptide(L)'
;MVLIQRSGLSKLLEPLLFAATSDSQLSKTEISSIKLNSETIPVYQLRYNGNNALMFATYQDKMLVFSSTDMLFKDDQQDTEATAIASDLLSGKKRWQASFGLEERAAEKTPVRQRIVVSARLLGFGYQRLMPSFAGVRFEMSNDGWHSFVALNDESASVDASFDFTPVWNSMPAGASFCVAVPYSHGIAEEMLSHISQENDKLNGALDGAAGLCWYEDSKLQTPLFVGQFDGSAEQAQLPGKLFTQNIGAHESKAPEGVLPVNQTQQGEAQIWRREVSSRYGQYPKAQAAQPDQLMSDYFFRVSLAMQNKTMLFSLDDTLVNNALQTLNKTRPAMVDVIPTDGIVPLYINPQGVAKLLRNETLTSLPKNLEPVFYNAAQTLLMPKLDALSQQPRYVMKLAQMEPGAAWQWLPITWQPL
;
A
#
# COMPACT_ATOMS: atom_id res chain seq x y z
N MET A 1 -8.24 -8.04 -17.24
CA MET A 1 -9.55 -8.21 -17.90
C MET A 1 -10.46 -7.07 -17.46
N VAL A 2 -11.25 -6.51 -18.39
CA VAL A 2 -12.26 -5.48 -18.17
C VAL A 2 -13.55 -5.93 -18.86
N LEU A 3 -14.71 -5.81 -18.20
CA LEU A 3 -16.01 -6.23 -18.71
C LEU A 3 -16.82 -4.96 -18.86
N ILE A 4 -17.22 -4.68 -20.10
CA ILE A 4 -18.01 -3.51 -20.45
C ILE A 4 -19.41 -4.00 -20.79
N GLN A 5 -20.39 -3.55 -20.01
CA GLN A 5 -21.79 -3.73 -20.36
C GLN A 5 -22.24 -2.58 -21.27
N ARG A 6 -22.76 -2.94 -22.45
CA ARG A 6 -23.07 -2.04 -23.56
C ARG A 6 -24.55 -1.68 -23.58
N SER A 7 -24.87 -0.38 -23.62
CA SER A 7 -26.24 0.13 -23.81
C SER A 7 -26.37 0.92 -25.12
N GLY A 8 -27.59 0.94 -25.69
CA GLY A 8 -27.95 1.79 -26.84
C GLY A 8 -27.03 1.68 -28.07
N LEU A 9 -26.54 2.84 -28.54
CA LEU A 9 -25.72 3.03 -29.75
C LEU A 9 -24.45 2.16 -29.81
N SER A 10 -23.91 1.74 -28.66
CA SER A 10 -22.73 0.88 -28.64
C SER A 10 -23.00 -0.49 -29.29
N LYS A 11 -24.24 -0.98 -29.30
CA LYS A 11 -24.66 -2.20 -30.04
C LYS A 11 -24.60 -2.01 -31.57
N LEU A 12 -24.83 -0.78 -32.06
CA LEU A 12 -24.82 -0.45 -33.49
C LEU A 12 -23.41 -0.37 -34.10
N LEU A 13 -22.36 -0.28 -33.28
CA LEU A 13 -20.96 -0.24 -33.75
C LEU A 13 -20.37 -1.63 -34.01
N GLU A 14 -21.10 -2.69 -33.67
CA GLU A 14 -20.68 -4.09 -33.85
C GLU A 14 -20.41 -4.43 -35.33
N PRO A 15 -21.28 -4.06 -36.29
CA PRO A 15 -21.00 -4.30 -37.71
C PRO A 15 -19.82 -3.47 -38.25
N LEU A 16 -19.55 -2.29 -37.67
CA LEU A 16 -18.49 -1.38 -38.13
C LEU A 16 -17.09 -1.82 -37.66
N LEU A 17 -16.99 -2.43 -36.47
CA LEU A 17 -15.76 -3.07 -35.99
C LEU A 17 -15.41 -4.33 -36.79
N PHE A 18 -16.41 -5.03 -37.34
CA PHE A 18 -16.24 -6.34 -37.97
C PHE A 18 -16.26 -6.33 -39.51
N ALA A 19 -16.58 -5.22 -40.15
CA ALA A 19 -16.43 -5.04 -41.60
C ALA A 19 -14.99 -4.65 -42.01
N ALA A 20 -14.10 -4.36 -41.05
CA ALA A 20 -12.72 -3.92 -41.28
C ALA A 20 -11.68 -5.05 -41.10
N THR A 21 -11.99 -6.28 -41.54
CA THR A 21 -11.10 -7.46 -41.40
C THR A 21 -9.84 -7.43 -42.28
N SER A 22 -9.61 -6.34 -43.02
CA SER A 22 -8.39 -6.07 -43.80
C SER A 22 -7.44 -5.06 -43.15
N ASP A 23 -7.70 -4.64 -41.90
CA ASP A 23 -6.84 -3.70 -41.17
C ASP A 23 -5.65 -4.42 -40.51
N SER A 24 -4.46 -3.81 -40.57
CA SER A 24 -3.26 -4.33 -39.91
C SER A 24 -3.24 -4.12 -38.39
N GLN A 25 -4.08 -3.21 -37.90
CA GLN A 25 -4.24 -2.91 -36.48
C GLN A 25 -5.36 -3.73 -35.84
N LEU A 26 -6.49 -3.97 -36.53
CA LEU A 26 -7.61 -4.75 -36.00
C LEU A 26 -7.79 -6.05 -36.79
N SER A 27 -7.55 -7.19 -36.14
CA SER A 27 -7.68 -8.51 -36.78
C SER A 27 -8.42 -9.51 -35.90
N LYS A 28 -8.99 -10.53 -36.53
CA LYS A 28 -9.47 -11.72 -35.80
C LYS A 28 -8.27 -12.61 -35.50
N THR A 29 -8.16 -13.10 -34.27
CA THR A 29 -7.10 -14.04 -33.90
C THR A 29 -7.39 -15.43 -34.47
N GLU A 30 -6.40 -16.09 -35.08
CA GLU A 30 -6.59 -17.38 -35.76
C GLU A 30 -6.83 -18.56 -34.79
N ILE A 31 -6.29 -18.47 -33.57
CA ILE A 31 -6.21 -19.57 -32.60
C ILE A 31 -7.27 -19.43 -31.49
N SER A 32 -7.83 -18.23 -31.32
CA SER A 32 -8.40 -17.81 -30.04
C SER A 32 -9.91 -17.61 -30.16
N SER A 33 -10.67 -18.61 -29.74
CA SER A 33 -12.11 -18.47 -29.54
C SER A 33 -12.48 -18.93 -28.15
N ILE A 34 -13.52 -18.33 -27.56
CA ILE A 34 -14.07 -18.73 -26.27
C ILE A 34 -15.28 -19.60 -26.56
N LYS A 35 -15.30 -20.82 -26.02
CA LYS A 35 -16.47 -21.69 -26.13
C LYS A 35 -17.43 -21.34 -25.00
N LEU A 36 -18.63 -20.90 -25.34
CA LEU A 36 -19.69 -20.58 -24.39
C LEU A 36 -20.97 -21.29 -24.81
N ASN A 37 -21.45 -22.22 -23.99
CA ASN A 37 -22.56 -23.11 -24.34
C ASN A 37 -22.28 -23.84 -25.68
N SER A 38 -23.16 -23.67 -26.67
CA SER A 38 -23.00 -24.18 -28.04
C SER A 38 -22.39 -23.17 -29.01
N GLU A 39 -21.97 -21.99 -28.54
CA GLU A 39 -21.45 -20.91 -29.37
C GLU A 39 -19.92 -20.77 -29.24
N THR A 40 -19.29 -20.45 -30.36
CA THR A 40 -17.86 -20.16 -30.43
C THR A 40 -17.70 -18.65 -30.62
N ILE A 41 -17.31 -17.96 -29.55
CA ILE A 41 -17.13 -16.51 -29.54
C ILE A 41 -15.72 -16.19 -30.07
N PRO A 42 -15.59 -15.46 -31.19
CA PRO A 42 -14.30 -15.06 -31.70
C PRO A 42 -13.63 -14.03 -30.78
N VAL A 43 -12.30 -14.11 -30.68
CA VAL A 43 -11.47 -13.06 -30.08
C VAL A 43 -10.90 -12.19 -31.20
N TYR A 44 -10.91 -10.88 -30.98
CA TYR A 44 -10.33 -9.89 -31.87
C TYR A 44 -9.16 -9.20 -31.18
N GLN A 45 -8.18 -8.78 -31.96
CA GLN A 45 -6.96 -8.12 -31.53
C GLN A 45 -6.87 -6.71 -32.14
N LEU A 46 -6.68 -5.70 -31.29
CA LEU A 46 -6.28 -4.35 -31.66
C LEU A 46 -4.82 -4.11 -31.27
N ARG A 47 -3.94 -3.97 -32.25
CA ARG A 47 -2.54 -3.60 -32.06
C ARG A 47 -2.41 -2.08 -31.93
N TYR A 48 -1.66 -1.63 -30.93
CA TYR A 48 -1.36 -0.22 -30.71
C TYR A 48 0.08 -0.06 -30.19
N ASN A 49 0.69 1.11 -30.43
CA ASN A 49 2.05 1.42 -29.97
C ASN A 49 3.08 0.29 -30.23
N GLY A 50 3.11 -0.25 -31.45
CA GLY A 50 4.04 -1.30 -31.88
C GLY A 50 3.58 -2.71 -31.50
N ASN A 51 4.13 -3.24 -30.39
CA ASN A 51 3.92 -4.63 -29.95
C ASN A 51 2.80 -4.79 -28.91
N ASN A 52 2.15 -3.71 -28.49
CA ASN A 52 1.04 -3.82 -27.55
C ASN A 52 -0.23 -4.22 -28.28
N ALA A 53 -1.04 -5.03 -27.62
CA ALA A 53 -2.32 -5.46 -28.13
C ALA A 53 -3.39 -5.41 -27.04
N LEU A 54 -4.60 -5.04 -27.45
CA LEU A 54 -5.81 -5.23 -26.66
C LEU A 54 -6.67 -6.26 -27.38
N MET A 55 -7.15 -7.22 -26.63
CA MET A 55 -8.02 -8.28 -27.13
C MET A 55 -9.45 -8.02 -26.68
N PHE A 56 -10.42 -8.35 -27.53
CA PHE A 56 -11.84 -8.15 -27.27
C PHE A 56 -12.64 -9.40 -27.66
N ALA A 57 -13.54 -9.82 -26.77
CA ALA A 57 -14.55 -10.83 -27.06
C ALA A 57 -15.93 -10.25 -26.72
N THR A 58 -16.88 -10.37 -27.64
CA THR A 58 -18.23 -9.82 -27.48
C THR A 58 -19.28 -10.93 -27.46
N TYR A 59 -20.14 -10.92 -26.46
CA TYR A 59 -21.29 -11.82 -26.36
C TYR A 59 -22.50 -11.04 -25.85
N GLN A 60 -23.57 -11.01 -26.64
CA GLN A 60 -24.77 -10.22 -26.36
C GLN A 60 -24.44 -8.74 -26.09
N ASP A 61 -24.81 -8.22 -24.92
CA ASP A 61 -24.57 -6.84 -24.50
C ASP A 61 -23.23 -6.65 -23.75
N LYS A 62 -22.32 -7.63 -23.77
CA LYS A 62 -21.08 -7.61 -23.00
C LYS A 62 -19.85 -7.70 -23.89
N MET A 63 -18.84 -6.90 -23.56
CA MET A 63 -17.53 -6.93 -24.18
C MET A 63 -16.48 -7.18 -23.10
N LEU A 64 -15.74 -8.28 -23.23
CA LEU A 64 -14.59 -8.59 -22.41
C LEU A 64 -13.33 -8.09 -23.10
N VAL A 65 -12.53 -7.30 -22.39
CA VAL A 65 -11.26 -6.71 -22.86
C VAL A 65 -10.10 -7.26 -22.05
N PHE A 66 -9.00 -7.64 -22.68
CA PHE A 66 -7.83 -8.21 -22.02
C PHE A 66 -6.53 -7.94 -22.79
N SER A 67 -5.38 -8.07 -22.14
CA SER A 67 -4.10 -7.56 -22.67
C SER A 67 -3.25 -8.59 -23.40
N SER A 68 -3.54 -9.89 -23.27
CA SER A 68 -2.85 -10.96 -24.01
C SER A 68 -3.74 -12.19 -24.13
N THR A 69 -3.60 -12.95 -25.22
CA THR A 69 -4.18 -14.29 -25.36
C THR A 69 -3.73 -15.24 -24.25
N ASP A 70 -2.51 -15.07 -23.73
CA ASP A 70 -1.98 -15.91 -22.63
C ASP A 70 -2.79 -15.80 -21.33
N MET A 71 -3.64 -14.77 -21.23
CA MET A 71 -4.57 -14.63 -20.12
C MET A 71 -5.70 -15.67 -20.15
N LEU A 72 -6.00 -16.27 -21.31
CA LEU A 72 -7.10 -17.22 -21.52
C LEU A 72 -6.65 -18.52 -22.17
N PHE A 73 -5.47 -18.54 -22.79
CA PHE A 73 -4.95 -19.66 -23.55
C PHE A 73 -3.54 -20.03 -23.04
N LYS A 74 -3.22 -21.31 -23.08
CA LYS A 74 -1.87 -21.85 -22.94
C LYS A 74 -1.50 -22.46 -24.28
N ASP A 75 -0.60 -21.81 -24.99
CA ASP A 75 -0.34 -22.08 -26.41
C ASP A 75 -1.65 -22.01 -27.21
N ASP A 76 -1.98 -23.05 -27.98
CA ASP A 76 -3.20 -23.12 -28.79
C ASP A 76 -4.41 -23.71 -28.03
N GLN A 77 -4.28 -24.00 -26.74
CA GLN A 77 -5.33 -24.59 -25.92
C GLN A 77 -5.94 -23.59 -24.96
N GLN A 78 -7.25 -23.66 -24.73
CA GLN A 78 -7.91 -22.86 -23.70
C GLN A 78 -7.37 -23.25 -22.32
N ASP A 79 -6.95 -22.26 -21.53
CA ASP A 79 -6.76 -22.47 -20.09
C ASP A 79 -8.14 -22.63 -19.46
N THR A 80 -8.39 -23.80 -18.86
CA THR A 80 -9.72 -24.17 -18.35
C THR A 80 -10.24 -23.19 -17.31
N GLU A 81 -9.40 -22.73 -16.39
CA GLU A 81 -9.82 -21.85 -15.30
C GLU A 81 -10.06 -20.43 -15.80
N ALA A 82 -9.11 -19.89 -16.56
CA ALA A 82 -9.21 -18.53 -17.06
C ALA A 82 -10.33 -18.37 -18.10
N THR A 83 -10.52 -19.37 -18.96
CA THR A 83 -11.64 -19.39 -19.91
C THR A 83 -12.97 -19.56 -19.19
N ALA A 84 -13.05 -20.34 -18.11
CA ALA A 84 -14.27 -20.41 -17.29
C ALA A 84 -14.62 -19.05 -16.67
N ILE A 85 -13.63 -18.27 -16.20
CA ILE A 85 -13.84 -16.90 -15.72
C ILE A 85 -14.38 -16.02 -16.84
N ALA A 86 -13.77 -16.04 -18.02
CA ALA A 86 -14.22 -15.26 -19.17
C ALA A 86 -15.64 -15.62 -19.59
N SER A 87 -15.95 -16.91 -19.65
CA SER A 87 -17.28 -17.44 -19.98
C SER A 87 -18.34 -17.05 -18.95
N ASP A 88 -18.00 -17.09 -17.66
CA ASP A 88 -18.88 -16.63 -16.58
C ASP A 88 -19.17 -15.13 -16.71
N LEU A 89 -18.15 -14.31 -16.96
CA LEU A 89 -18.33 -12.86 -17.14
C LEU A 89 -19.18 -12.53 -18.37
N LEU A 90 -18.93 -13.18 -19.50
CA LEU A 90 -19.68 -12.97 -20.75
C LEU A 90 -21.13 -13.47 -20.65
N SER A 91 -21.39 -14.58 -19.95
CA SER A 91 -22.75 -15.06 -19.66
C SER A 91 -23.50 -14.21 -18.62
N GLY A 92 -22.82 -13.24 -17.99
CA GLY A 92 -23.41 -12.33 -17.02
C GLY A 92 -23.39 -12.82 -15.58
N LYS A 93 -22.67 -13.91 -15.28
CA LYS A 93 -22.40 -14.27 -13.88
C LYS A 93 -21.55 -13.17 -13.23
N LYS A 94 -21.96 -12.77 -12.03
CA LYS A 94 -21.34 -11.68 -11.25
C LYS A 94 -20.07 -12.12 -10.53
N ARG A 95 -19.14 -12.76 -11.26
CA ARG A 95 -17.95 -13.43 -10.70
C ARG A 95 -17.02 -12.46 -9.98
N TRP A 96 -16.91 -11.21 -10.44
CA TRP A 96 -16.13 -10.19 -9.75
C TRP A 96 -16.76 -9.78 -8.42
N GLN A 97 -18.07 -9.53 -8.39
CA GLN A 97 -18.78 -9.19 -7.17
C GLN A 97 -18.61 -10.31 -6.13
N ALA A 98 -18.80 -11.56 -6.55
CA ALA A 98 -18.60 -12.73 -5.70
C ALA A 98 -17.15 -12.84 -5.19
N SER A 99 -16.14 -12.55 -6.02
CA SER A 99 -14.72 -12.57 -5.60
C SER A 99 -14.35 -11.55 -4.53
N PHE A 100 -15.18 -10.52 -4.35
CA PHE A 100 -15.06 -9.49 -3.33
C PHE A 100 -16.08 -9.66 -2.20
N GLY A 101 -16.78 -10.81 -2.10
CA GLY A 101 -17.85 -11.02 -1.13
C GLY A 101 -18.97 -9.97 -1.19
N LEU A 102 -19.20 -9.37 -2.37
CA LEU A 102 -20.23 -8.36 -2.53
C LEU A 102 -21.57 -9.04 -2.80
N GLU A 103 -22.54 -8.75 -1.94
CA GLU A 103 -23.93 -9.11 -2.16
C GLU A 103 -24.47 -8.48 -3.45
N GLU A 104 -25.48 -9.14 -4.00
CA GLU A 104 -26.20 -8.60 -5.13
C GLU A 104 -26.84 -7.28 -4.72
N ARG A 105 -26.68 -6.25 -5.54
CA ARG A 105 -27.39 -4.99 -5.33
C ARG A 105 -28.88 -5.30 -5.43
N ALA A 106 -29.54 -5.44 -4.29
CA ALA A 106 -30.99 -5.42 -4.26
C ALA A 106 -31.45 -4.07 -4.82
N ALA A 107 -32.72 -3.99 -5.27
CA ALA A 107 -33.35 -2.71 -5.54
C ALA A 107 -33.54 -1.96 -4.21
N GLU A 108 -32.45 -1.51 -3.62
CA GLU A 108 -32.42 -0.80 -2.35
C GLU A 108 -33.05 0.59 -2.51
N LYS A 109 -33.57 1.11 -1.40
CA LYS A 109 -34.11 2.48 -1.33
C LYS A 109 -33.06 3.55 -1.68
N THR A 110 -31.78 3.21 -1.64
CA THR A 110 -30.67 4.12 -1.94
C THR A 110 -29.82 3.56 -3.09
N PRO A 111 -30.03 4.01 -4.34
CA PRO A 111 -29.29 3.46 -5.48
C PRO A 111 -27.80 3.82 -5.40
N VAL A 112 -26.93 2.80 -5.37
CA VAL A 112 -25.48 2.97 -5.54
C VAL A 112 -25.18 3.33 -6.99
N ARG A 113 -24.79 4.58 -7.24
CA ARG A 113 -24.47 5.12 -8.57
C ARG A 113 -23.11 4.64 -9.06
N GLN A 114 -22.12 4.65 -8.15
CA GLN A 114 -20.75 4.24 -8.44
C GLN A 114 -20.19 3.41 -7.29
N ARG A 115 -19.44 2.36 -7.60
CA ARG A 115 -18.73 1.55 -6.61
C ARG A 115 -17.29 1.35 -7.09
N ILE A 116 -16.33 1.65 -6.22
CA ILE A 116 -14.91 1.35 -6.41
C ILE A 116 -14.55 0.32 -5.35
N VAL A 117 -13.96 -0.81 -5.73
CA VAL A 117 -13.52 -1.86 -4.81
C VAL A 117 -12.06 -2.16 -5.13
N VAL A 118 -11.22 -2.18 -4.12
CA VAL A 118 -9.78 -2.38 -4.26
C VAL A 118 -9.34 -3.42 -3.23
N SER A 119 -8.72 -4.52 -3.69
CA SER A 119 -8.20 -5.53 -2.78
C SER A 119 -6.93 -5.06 -2.08
N ALA A 120 -6.68 -5.62 -0.90
CA ALA A 120 -5.42 -5.48 -0.19
C ALA A 120 -4.24 -5.98 -1.02
N ARG A 121 -4.44 -6.95 -1.93
CA ARG A 121 -3.39 -7.42 -2.85
C ARG A 121 -2.87 -6.30 -3.76
N LEU A 122 -3.75 -5.42 -4.23
CA LEU A 122 -3.35 -4.26 -5.03
C LEU A 122 -2.78 -3.15 -4.15
N LEU A 123 -3.44 -2.85 -3.02
CA LEU A 123 -3.01 -1.76 -2.11
C LEU A 123 -1.67 -2.05 -1.42
N GLY A 124 -1.45 -3.30 -1.05
CA GLY A 124 -0.27 -3.73 -0.33
C GLY A 124 0.95 -3.94 -1.22
N PHE A 125 0.82 -3.87 -2.55
CA PHE A 125 1.94 -4.08 -3.50
C PHE A 125 2.79 -5.34 -3.18
N GLY A 126 2.16 -6.41 -2.70
CA GLY A 126 2.83 -7.66 -2.30
C GLY A 126 3.03 -7.82 -0.78
N TYR A 127 2.95 -6.75 -0.01
CA TYR A 127 3.12 -6.74 1.45
C TYR A 127 1.84 -7.08 2.23
N GLN A 128 0.72 -7.37 1.55
CA GLN A 128 -0.54 -7.71 2.22
C GLN A 128 -0.45 -8.93 3.14
N ARG A 129 0.58 -9.77 2.98
CA ARG A 129 0.83 -10.91 3.88
C ARG A 129 1.04 -10.46 5.33
N LEU A 130 1.59 -9.26 5.54
CA LEU A 130 1.82 -8.70 6.89
C LEU A 130 0.53 -8.27 7.61
N MET A 131 -0.57 -8.17 6.87
CA MET A 131 -1.87 -7.70 7.35
C MET A 131 -2.97 -8.65 6.89
N PRO A 132 -2.92 -9.94 7.25
CA PRO A 132 -3.74 -10.95 6.60
C PRO A 132 -5.22 -10.82 6.97
N SER A 133 -5.57 -10.11 8.05
CA SER A 133 -6.94 -9.72 8.37
C SER A 133 -7.53 -8.67 7.40
N PHE A 134 -6.71 -7.89 6.69
CA PHE A 134 -7.21 -6.84 5.78
C PHE A 134 -7.43 -7.38 4.36
N ALA A 135 -8.68 -7.33 3.89
CA ALA A 135 -9.06 -7.86 2.57
C ALA A 135 -9.12 -6.77 1.49
N GLY A 136 -9.53 -5.54 1.83
CA GLY A 136 -9.59 -4.44 0.88
C GLY A 136 -10.44 -3.25 1.34
N VAL A 137 -10.66 -2.30 0.43
CA VAL A 137 -11.51 -1.13 0.63
C VAL A 137 -12.58 -1.05 -0.44
N ARG A 138 -13.71 -0.43 -0.08
CA ARG A 138 -14.80 -0.14 -1.00
C ARG A 138 -15.31 1.28 -0.78
N PHE A 139 -15.58 1.97 -1.87
CA PHE A 139 -16.19 3.29 -1.90
C PHE A 139 -17.46 3.23 -2.72
N GLU A 140 -18.55 3.75 -2.18
CA GLU A 140 -19.86 3.78 -2.84
C GLU A 140 -20.40 5.19 -2.89
N MET A 141 -20.73 5.67 -4.09
CA MET A 141 -21.42 6.95 -4.28
C MET A 141 -22.91 6.69 -4.30
N SER A 142 -23.62 7.22 -3.30
CA SER A 142 -25.09 7.24 -3.24
C SER A 142 -25.63 8.63 -3.61
N ASN A 143 -26.91 8.87 -3.38
CA ASN A 143 -27.50 10.21 -3.51
C ASN A 143 -26.99 11.19 -2.44
N ASP A 144 -26.55 10.68 -1.29
CA ASP A 144 -26.15 11.46 -0.12
C ASP A 144 -24.61 11.65 -0.04
N GLY A 145 -23.87 11.14 -1.03
CA GLY A 145 -22.42 11.29 -1.13
C GLY A 145 -21.67 9.96 -1.10
N TRP A 146 -20.37 10.06 -0.79
CA TRP A 146 -19.47 8.91 -0.73
C TRP A 146 -19.55 8.21 0.62
N HIS A 147 -19.67 6.89 0.58
CA HIS A 147 -19.61 5.98 1.71
C HIS A 147 -18.39 5.09 1.57
N SER A 148 -17.65 4.90 2.65
CA SER A 148 -16.42 4.12 2.66
C SER A 148 -16.59 2.87 3.51
N PHE A 149 -15.92 1.80 3.11
CA PHE A 149 -15.94 0.52 3.79
C PHE A 149 -14.55 -0.11 3.77
N VAL A 150 -14.24 -0.87 4.82
CA VAL A 150 -13.08 -1.75 4.91
C VAL A 150 -13.59 -3.20 4.88
N ALA A 151 -12.88 -4.10 4.22
CA ALA A 151 -13.17 -5.52 4.29
C ALA A 151 -12.14 -6.23 5.17
N LEU A 152 -12.64 -7.11 6.04
CA LEU A 152 -11.81 -8.06 6.77
C LEU A 152 -11.88 -9.46 6.15
N ASN A 153 -10.80 -10.23 6.29
CA ASN A 153 -10.82 -11.67 6.09
C ASN A 153 -11.31 -12.38 7.37
N ASP A 154 -11.62 -13.66 7.25
CA ASP A 154 -12.05 -14.48 8.40
C ASP A 154 -10.93 -14.74 9.41
N GLU A 155 -11.29 -15.29 10.58
CA GLU A 155 -10.37 -15.60 11.68
C GLU A 155 -9.21 -16.52 11.26
N SER A 156 -9.41 -17.40 10.26
CA SER A 156 -8.33 -18.30 9.79
C SER A 156 -7.20 -17.53 9.11
N ALA A 157 -7.49 -16.33 8.58
CA ALA A 157 -6.48 -15.46 8.04
C ALA A 157 -5.68 -14.75 9.15
N SER A 158 -6.17 -14.66 10.38
CA SER A 158 -5.57 -13.77 11.38
C SER A 158 -5.91 -14.16 12.82
N VAL A 159 -5.44 -15.34 13.24
CA VAL A 159 -5.74 -15.94 14.56
C VAL A 159 -5.35 -15.05 15.74
N ASP A 160 -4.34 -14.19 15.58
CA ASP A 160 -3.77 -13.37 16.67
C ASP A 160 -3.65 -11.86 16.34
N ALA A 161 -4.60 -11.29 15.60
CA ALA A 161 -4.61 -9.85 15.35
C ALA A 161 -5.39 -9.08 16.42
N SER A 162 -4.72 -8.23 17.18
CA SER A 162 -5.39 -7.23 18.01
C SER A 162 -5.68 -5.96 17.21
N PHE A 163 -6.93 -5.47 17.31
CA PHE A 163 -7.32 -4.15 16.83
C PHE A 163 -7.17 -3.05 17.90
N ASP A 164 -6.44 -3.31 18.99
CA ASP A 164 -6.02 -2.29 19.95
C ASP A 164 -4.76 -1.56 19.45
N PHE A 165 -4.97 -0.36 18.91
CA PHE A 165 -3.90 0.51 18.43
C PHE A 165 -3.38 1.49 19.49
N THR A 166 -3.88 1.41 20.72
CA THR A 166 -3.50 2.33 21.81
C THR A 166 -1.99 2.33 22.08
N PRO A 167 -1.28 1.18 22.15
CA PRO A 167 0.17 1.18 22.35
C PRO A 167 0.93 1.89 21.22
N VAL A 168 0.46 1.77 19.97
CA VAL A 168 1.02 2.46 18.81
C VAL A 168 0.81 3.97 18.96
N TRP A 169 -0.42 4.41 19.23
CA TRP A 169 -0.75 5.84 19.36
C TRP A 169 -0.10 6.53 20.55
N ASN A 170 0.19 5.79 21.63
CA ASN A 170 0.95 6.26 22.79
C ASN A 170 2.43 6.53 22.48
N SER A 171 2.97 5.86 21.47
CA SER A 171 4.39 5.88 21.12
C SER A 171 4.68 6.81 19.93
N MET A 172 3.66 7.05 19.09
CA MET A 172 3.76 7.93 17.93
C MET A 172 3.76 9.41 18.37
N PRO A 173 4.77 10.21 17.97
CA PRO A 173 4.76 11.66 18.19
C PRO A 173 3.55 12.36 17.56
N ALA A 174 2.99 13.33 18.27
CA ALA A 174 2.03 14.24 17.68
C ALA A 174 2.65 15.05 16.52
N GLY A 175 1.80 15.56 15.63
CA GLY A 175 2.20 16.38 14.47
C GLY A 175 2.47 15.59 13.19
N ALA A 176 2.04 14.32 13.12
CA ALA A 176 2.09 13.57 11.88
C ALA A 176 1.25 14.21 10.76
N SER A 177 1.68 13.98 9.52
CA SER A 177 0.93 14.30 8.30
C SER A 177 -0.05 13.18 7.96
N PHE A 178 0.38 11.93 8.09
CA PHE A 178 -0.43 10.76 7.80
C PHE A 178 0.06 9.62 8.67
N CYS A 179 -0.87 8.89 9.28
CA CYS A 179 -0.56 7.70 10.05
C CYS A 179 -1.52 6.58 9.72
N VAL A 180 -1.00 5.37 9.64
CA VAL A 180 -1.78 4.14 9.59
C VAL A 180 -1.32 3.22 10.71
N ALA A 181 -2.27 2.65 11.45
CA ALA A 181 -2.08 1.58 12.39
C ALA A 181 -2.80 0.34 11.86
N VAL A 182 -2.10 -0.78 11.86
CA VAL A 182 -2.60 -2.04 11.33
C VAL A 182 -2.38 -3.14 12.35
N PRO A 183 -3.32 -4.10 12.45
CA PRO A 183 -3.03 -5.32 13.18
C PRO A 183 -1.89 -6.05 12.48
N TYR A 184 -1.00 -6.62 13.26
CA TYR A 184 0.13 -7.37 12.78
C TYR A 184 -0.11 -8.86 13.09
N SER A 185 0.17 -9.75 12.14
CA SER A 185 0.00 -11.19 12.33
C SER A 185 1.31 -11.82 12.79
N HIS A 186 1.27 -12.54 13.91
CA HIS A 186 2.38 -13.35 14.37
C HIS A 186 2.86 -14.33 13.30
N GLY A 187 4.17 -14.58 13.29
CA GLY A 187 4.81 -15.58 12.45
C GLY A 187 5.09 -15.14 11.02
N ILE A 188 4.36 -14.17 10.45
CA ILE A 188 4.52 -13.81 9.03
C ILE A 188 5.77 -12.96 8.78
N ALA A 189 6.01 -11.85 9.50
CA ALA A 189 7.29 -11.16 9.28
C ALA A 189 8.45 -11.93 9.89
N GLU A 190 8.23 -12.78 10.89
CA GLU A 190 9.25 -13.71 11.38
C GLU A 190 9.66 -14.72 10.29
N GLU A 191 8.70 -15.27 9.55
CA GLU A 191 8.95 -16.08 8.35
C GLU A 191 9.67 -15.26 7.27
N MET A 192 9.26 -14.02 7.00
CA MET A 192 9.95 -13.16 6.03
C MET A 192 11.40 -12.84 6.45
N LEU A 193 11.63 -12.59 7.74
CA LEU A 193 12.95 -12.37 8.33
C LEU A 193 13.81 -13.64 8.29
N SER A 194 13.20 -14.84 8.30
CA SER A 194 13.90 -16.13 8.17
C SER A 194 14.64 -16.28 6.84
N HIS A 195 14.24 -15.54 5.80
CA HIS A 195 14.95 -15.50 4.52
C HIS A 195 16.20 -14.62 4.53
N ILE A 196 16.39 -13.81 5.58
CA ILE A 196 17.41 -12.76 5.66
C ILE A 196 18.45 -13.07 6.76
N SER A 197 18.11 -13.89 7.75
CA SER A 197 19.02 -14.33 8.81
C SER A 197 19.04 -15.86 8.95
N GLN A 198 19.99 -16.40 9.73
CA GLN A 198 20.04 -17.81 10.12
C GLN A 198 19.58 -18.05 11.56
N GLU A 199 19.27 -17.00 12.33
CA GLU A 199 18.91 -17.08 13.77
C GLU A 199 17.40 -17.15 14.01
N ASN A 200 16.75 -17.93 13.16
CA ASN A 200 15.35 -17.79 12.73
C ASN A 200 14.30 -18.18 13.78
N ASP A 201 14.54 -19.23 14.55
CA ASP A 201 13.58 -19.72 15.55
C ASP A 201 13.38 -18.74 16.72
N LYS A 202 14.32 -17.78 16.87
CA LYS A 202 14.35 -16.88 18.01
C LYS A 202 13.51 -15.62 17.84
N LEU A 203 12.94 -15.33 16.68
CA LEU A 203 12.03 -14.17 16.54
C LEU A 203 10.55 -14.54 16.63
N ASN A 204 10.21 -15.82 16.50
CA ASN A 204 8.83 -16.30 16.48
C ASN A 204 8.04 -15.81 17.71
N GLY A 205 6.95 -15.09 17.44
CA GLY A 205 6.05 -14.56 18.46
C GLY A 205 6.60 -13.35 19.22
N ALA A 206 7.78 -12.82 18.84
CA ALA A 206 8.36 -11.65 19.49
C ALA A 206 7.75 -10.34 18.97
N LEU A 207 7.23 -10.30 17.73
CA LEU A 207 6.47 -9.17 17.22
C LEU A 207 4.99 -9.40 17.50
N ASP A 208 4.34 -8.50 18.22
CA ASP A 208 2.98 -8.68 18.73
C ASP A 208 2.07 -7.48 18.48
N GLY A 209 0.77 -7.75 18.40
CA GLY A 209 -0.30 -6.78 18.47
C GLY A 209 -0.45 -5.95 17.22
N ALA A 210 0.00 -4.70 17.30
CA ALA A 210 -0.20 -3.71 16.26
C ALA A 210 1.09 -2.99 15.91
N ALA A 211 1.17 -2.59 14.65
CA ALA A 211 2.22 -1.74 14.14
C ALA A 211 1.63 -0.48 13.53
N GLY A 212 2.40 0.61 13.57
CA GLY A 212 2.05 1.87 12.97
C GLY A 212 3.14 2.40 12.05
N LEU A 213 2.73 3.11 11.02
CA LEU A 213 3.58 3.93 10.16
C LEU A 213 3.05 5.36 10.15
N CYS A 214 3.92 6.32 10.46
CA CYS A 214 3.59 7.75 10.40
C CYS A 214 4.59 8.52 9.54
N TRP A 215 4.06 9.38 8.67
CA TRP A 215 4.82 10.34 7.87
C TRP A 215 4.66 11.73 8.45
N TYR A 216 5.74 12.51 8.40
CA TYR A 216 5.81 13.87 8.94
C TYR A 216 6.23 14.85 7.85
N GLU A 217 5.68 16.07 7.87
CA GLU A 217 5.85 17.05 6.80
C GLU A 217 7.28 17.55 6.60
N ASP A 218 8.11 17.50 7.63
CA ASP A 218 9.51 17.93 7.60
C ASP A 218 10.49 16.77 7.35
N SER A 219 9.97 15.56 7.12
CA SER A 219 10.75 14.38 6.74
C SER A 219 10.61 14.08 5.24
N LYS A 220 10.87 12.84 4.81
CA LYS A 220 10.72 12.39 3.42
C LYS A 220 9.66 11.31 3.28
N LEU A 221 9.13 11.12 2.07
CA LEU A 221 8.12 10.09 1.80
C LEU A 221 8.64 8.67 2.03
N GLN A 222 9.93 8.44 1.76
CA GLN A 222 10.61 7.16 1.97
C GLN A 222 11.09 6.94 3.42
N THR A 223 10.85 7.88 4.34
CA THR A 223 11.36 7.82 5.72
C THR A 223 10.24 7.88 6.77
N PRO A 224 9.17 7.07 6.69
CA PRO A 224 8.19 7.03 7.76
C PRO A 224 8.82 6.58 9.08
N LEU A 225 8.19 6.94 10.18
CA LEU A 225 8.42 6.32 11.48
C LEU A 225 7.61 5.03 11.55
N PHE A 226 8.28 3.92 11.75
CA PHE A 226 7.68 2.66 12.16
C PHE A 226 7.68 2.55 13.68
N VAL A 227 6.54 2.12 14.24
CA VAL A 227 6.39 1.72 15.63
C VAL A 227 5.77 0.34 15.66
N GLY A 228 6.39 -0.59 16.36
CA GLY A 228 5.82 -1.91 16.62
C GLY A 228 5.96 -2.27 18.10
N GLN A 229 5.17 -3.25 18.55
CA GLN A 229 5.40 -3.88 19.85
C GLN A 229 6.28 -5.12 19.68
N PHE A 230 7.18 -5.29 20.63
CA PHE A 230 8.13 -6.38 20.69
C PHE A 230 8.07 -7.00 22.09
N ASP A 231 7.42 -8.15 22.21
CA ASP A 231 7.25 -8.90 23.45
C ASP A 231 8.09 -10.18 23.47
N GLY A 232 9.37 -10.03 23.14
CA GLY A 232 10.33 -11.12 23.19
C GLY A 232 10.93 -11.34 24.59
N SER A 233 11.43 -12.55 24.85
CA SER A 233 12.27 -12.84 26.01
C SER A 233 13.56 -11.99 26.03
N ALA A 234 14.27 -11.98 27.16
CA ALA A 234 15.51 -11.21 27.31
C ALA A 234 16.58 -11.55 26.25
N GLU A 235 16.61 -12.80 25.75
CA GLU A 235 17.49 -13.19 24.64
C GLU A 235 17.01 -12.59 23.32
N GLN A 236 15.70 -12.60 23.07
CA GLN A 236 15.09 -12.10 21.84
C GLN A 236 15.21 -10.57 21.74
N ALA A 237 15.23 -9.85 22.87
CA ALA A 237 15.37 -8.40 22.93
C ALA A 237 16.66 -7.86 22.27
N GLN A 238 17.69 -8.69 22.10
CA GLN A 238 18.94 -8.30 21.42
C GLN A 238 18.91 -8.51 19.89
N LEU A 239 17.97 -9.32 19.39
CA LEU A 239 17.90 -9.69 17.98
C LEU A 239 17.64 -8.50 17.05
N PRO A 240 16.77 -7.53 17.36
CA PRO A 240 16.56 -6.37 16.50
C PRO A 240 17.86 -5.61 16.19
N GLY A 241 18.69 -5.34 17.21
CA GLY A 241 19.97 -4.66 17.04
C GLY A 241 20.98 -5.46 16.21
N LYS A 242 20.97 -6.78 16.36
CA LYS A 242 21.80 -7.69 15.55
C LYS A 242 21.36 -7.71 14.08
N LEU A 243 20.07 -7.87 13.83
CA LEU A 243 19.51 -7.81 12.47
C LEU A 243 19.78 -6.47 11.80
N PHE A 244 19.65 -5.38 12.55
CA PHE A 244 20.00 -4.04 12.07
C PHE A 244 21.47 -3.97 11.63
N THR A 245 22.38 -4.46 12.47
CA THR A 245 23.82 -4.45 12.20
C THR A 245 24.19 -5.29 10.98
N GLN A 246 23.50 -6.40 10.75
CA GLN A 246 23.74 -7.31 9.63
C GLN A 246 23.16 -6.78 8.30
N ASN A 247 21.98 -6.16 8.32
CA ASN A 247 21.19 -5.95 7.10
C ASN A 247 21.04 -4.50 6.66
N ILE A 248 21.19 -3.53 7.57
CA ILE A 248 21.04 -2.12 7.22
C ILE A 248 22.37 -1.57 6.74
N GLY A 249 22.51 -1.22 5.47
CA GLY A 249 23.75 -0.61 4.99
C GLY A 249 23.72 -0.33 3.50
N ALA A 250 24.75 0.35 3.03
CA ALA A 250 25.07 0.50 1.62
C ALA A 250 26.48 -0.01 1.38
N HIS A 251 26.81 -0.32 0.12
CA HIS A 251 28.17 -0.58 -0.26
C HIS A 251 28.98 0.73 -0.24
N GLU A 252 29.98 0.78 0.64
CA GLU A 252 30.83 1.94 0.88
C GLU A 252 32.29 1.55 0.61
N SER A 253 32.73 1.63 -0.66
CA SER A 253 34.07 1.15 -1.06
C SER A 253 35.24 1.89 -0.41
N LYS A 254 34.97 3.04 0.22
CA LYS A 254 35.95 3.85 0.96
C LYS A 254 35.94 3.58 2.47
N ALA A 255 34.97 2.81 2.97
CA ALA A 255 34.93 2.37 4.36
C ALA A 255 35.80 1.10 4.52
N PRO A 256 36.54 0.94 5.64
CA PRO A 256 37.43 -0.21 5.84
C PRO A 256 36.74 -1.58 5.70
N GLU A 257 35.49 -1.69 6.14
CA GLU A 257 34.69 -2.92 6.09
C GLU A 257 33.72 -2.97 4.90
N GLY A 258 33.84 -2.03 3.95
CA GLY A 258 32.91 -1.90 2.82
C GLY A 258 31.50 -1.41 3.20
N VAL A 259 31.29 -1.05 4.48
CA VAL A 259 30.08 -0.49 5.06
C VAL A 259 30.48 0.42 6.24
N LEU A 260 29.71 1.45 6.54
CA LEU A 260 29.94 2.29 7.72
C LEU A 260 29.55 1.54 9.02
N PRO A 261 30.23 1.79 10.15
CA PRO A 261 29.95 1.11 11.41
C PRO A 261 28.57 1.48 11.98
N VAL A 262 27.98 0.57 12.77
CA VAL A 262 26.83 0.90 13.62
C VAL A 262 27.33 1.57 14.89
N ASN A 263 26.75 2.70 15.24
CA ASN A 263 26.90 3.30 16.57
C ASN A 263 25.76 2.81 17.46
N GLN A 264 26.10 2.10 18.53
CA GLN A 264 25.16 1.68 19.56
C GLN A 264 25.29 2.61 20.78
N THR A 265 24.17 3.19 21.19
CA THR A 265 24.11 4.10 22.35
C THR A 265 22.96 3.73 23.25
N GLN A 266 23.10 4.04 24.54
CA GLN A 266 22.03 3.96 25.53
C GLN A 266 21.59 5.37 25.89
N GLN A 267 20.28 5.66 25.80
CA GLN A 267 19.71 6.92 26.24
C GLN A 267 18.56 6.65 27.22
N GLY A 268 18.83 6.82 28.52
CA GLY A 268 17.88 6.43 29.57
C GLY A 268 17.64 4.93 29.53
N GLU A 269 16.39 4.51 29.32
CA GLU A 269 16.00 3.10 29.15
C GLU A 269 16.13 2.60 27.70
N ALA A 270 16.33 3.49 26.73
CA ALA A 270 16.33 3.14 25.32
C ALA A 270 17.72 2.70 24.84
N GLN A 271 17.78 1.54 24.18
CA GLN A 271 18.91 1.09 23.37
C GLN A 271 18.71 1.59 21.93
N ILE A 272 19.72 2.23 21.35
CA ILE A 272 19.65 2.85 20.02
C ILE A 272 20.80 2.34 19.16
N TRP A 273 20.48 1.84 17.96
CA TRP A 273 21.43 1.51 16.90
C TRP A 273 21.27 2.48 15.75
N ARG A 274 22.36 3.11 15.32
CA ARG A 274 22.35 4.08 14.22
C ARG A 274 23.48 3.80 13.24
N ARG A 275 23.19 3.92 11.95
CA ARG A 275 24.18 3.79 10.88
C ARG A 275 23.95 4.87 9.84
N GLU A 276 25.02 5.54 9.42
CA GLU A 276 25.00 6.42 8.26
C GLU A 276 25.04 5.56 6.98
N VAL A 277 24.13 5.83 6.03
CA VAL A 277 23.97 5.03 4.82
C VAL A 277 23.94 5.95 3.60
N SER A 278 24.94 5.86 2.70
CA SER A 278 24.97 6.66 1.47
C SER A 278 23.72 6.43 0.63
N SER A 279 23.14 7.51 0.14
CA SER A 279 22.06 7.47 -0.85
C SER A 279 21.91 8.82 -1.52
N ARG A 280 21.71 8.83 -2.84
CA ARG A 280 21.36 10.06 -3.57
C ARG A 280 20.04 10.70 -3.11
N TYR A 281 19.23 9.94 -2.38
CA TYR A 281 17.95 10.37 -1.80
C TYR A 281 18.04 10.63 -0.29
N GLY A 282 19.26 10.63 0.26
CA GLY A 282 19.52 10.86 1.67
C GLY A 282 19.01 12.22 2.14
N GLN A 283 18.56 12.30 3.38
CA GLN A 283 18.04 13.54 3.96
C GLN A 283 19.16 14.53 4.35
N TYR A 284 20.37 14.02 4.61
CA TYR A 284 21.50 14.83 5.04
C TYR A 284 22.54 14.98 3.93
N PRO A 285 23.10 16.18 3.72
CA PRO A 285 24.25 16.34 2.84
C PRO A 285 25.49 15.71 3.48
N LYS A 286 26.34 15.12 2.65
CA LYS A 286 27.60 14.45 3.02
C LYS A 286 28.47 15.20 4.03
N ALA A 287 28.50 16.54 3.95
CA ALA A 287 29.26 17.38 4.87
C ALA A 287 28.83 17.27 6.34
N GLN A 288 27.65 16.74 6.62
CA GLN A 288 27.14 16.52 7.98
C GLN A 288 27.42 15.11 8.53
N ALA A 289 28.03 14.23 7.73
CA ALA A 289 28.38 12.89 8.15
C ALA A 289 29.52 12.89 9.17
N ALA A 290 29.59 11.85 10.00
CA ALA A 290 30.71 11.69 10.94
C ALA A 290 32.03 11.39 10.19
N GLN A 291 31.93 10.69 9.06
CA GLN A 291 33.05 10.33 8.20
C GLN A 291 32.75 10.66 6.73
N PRO A 292 32.72 11.95 6.34
CA PRO A 292 32.32 12.37 5.00
C PRO A 292 33.12 11.68 3.90
N ASP A 293 34.42 11.52 4.06
CA ASP A 293 35.28 10.94 3.01
C ASP A 293 34.98 9.47 2.70
N GLN A 294 34.32 8.75 3.61
CA GLN A 294 33.96 7.35 3.44
C GLN A 294 32.64 7.14 2.69
N LEU A 295 31.79 8.16 2.59
CA LEU A 295 30.51 8.08 1.88
C LEU A 295 30.71 8.06 0.36
N MET A 296 29.97 7.16 -0.30
CA MET A 296 29.90 7.03 -1.74
C MET A 296 28.95 8.02 -2.43
N SER A 297 28.01 8.62 -1.69
CA SER A 297 27.07 9.62 -2.22
C SER A 297 27.22 10.99 -1.57
N ASP A 298 26.71 12.03 -2.23
CA ASP A 298 26.66 13.40 -1.71
C ASP A 298 25.60 13.60 -0.64
N TYR A 299 24.74 12.60 -0.43
CA TYR A 299 23.73 12.57 0.61
C TYR A 299 23.71 11.22 1.33
N PHE A 300 23.15 11.20 2.54
CA PHE A 300 23.03 9.98 3.34
C PHE A 300 21.79 10.01 4.25
N PHE A 301 21.41 8.83 4.75
CA PHE A 301 20.43 8.66 5.81
C PHE A 301 21.12 8.36 7.14
N ARG A 302 20.54 8.79 8.26
CA ARG A 302 20.91 8.31 9.59
C ARG A 302 19.90 7.27 10.04
N VAL A 303 20.01 6.09 9.44
CA VAL A 303 19.08 5.00 9.72
C VAL A 303 19.19 4.62 11.18
N SER A 304 18.05 4.57 11.87
CA SER A 304 17.99 4.42 13.32
C SER A 304 16.95 3.37 13.71
N LEU A 305 17.36 2.47 14.59
CA LEU A 305 16.52 1.55 15.34
C LEU A 305 16.64 1.91 16.82
N ALA A 306 15.52 1.95 17.53
CA ALA A 306 15.53 2.04 18.98
C ALA A 306 14.58 1.02 19.61
N MET A 307 14.98 0.50 20.76
CA MET A 307 14.18 -0.37 21.61
C MET A 307 14.06 0.30 22.97
N GLN A 308 12.82 0.51 23.44
CA GLN A 308 12.54 0.98 24.79
C GLN A 308 11.35 0.19 25.34
N ASN A 309 11.56 -0.52 26.45
CA ASN A 309 10.58 -1.46 27.00
C ASN A 309 10.14 -2.48 25.91
N LYS A 310 8.84 -2.59 25.65
CA LYS A 310 8.28 -3.43 24.58
C LYS A 310 8.09 -2.69 23.26
N THR A 311 8.59 -1.47 23.11
CA THR A 311 8.37 -0.67 21.90
C THR A 311 9.60 -0.66 21.01
N MET A 312 9.40 -1.05 19.75
CA MET A 312 10.38 -0.96 18.67
C MET A 312 10.09 0.27 17.83
N LEU A 313 11.11 1.08 17.57
CA LEU A 313 11.05 2.29 16.77
C LEU A 313 12.06 2.18 15.63
N PHE A 314 11.64 2.41 14.39
CA PHE A 314 12.55 2.39 13.25
C PHE A 314 12.24 3.50 12.26
N SER A 315 13.28 4.15 11.75
CA SER A 315 13.16 5.04 10.60
C SER A 315 14.50 5.24 9.91
N LEU A 316 14.47 5.61 8.63
CA LEU A 316 15.63 6.13 7.93
C LEU A 316 15.98 7.57 8.37
N ASP A 317 15.06 8.22 9.09
CA ASP A 317 15.21 9.55 9.68
C ASP A 317 15.40 9.45 11.20
N ASP A 318 16.60 9.74 11.68
CA ASP A 318 16.91 9.66 13.11
C ASP A 318 16.11 10.66 13.95
N THR A 319 15.69 11.79 13.39
CA THR A 319 14.89 12.78 14.11
C THR A 319 13.52 12.22 14.50
N LEU A 320 12.93 11.36 13.67
CA LEU A 320 11.65 10.72 13.96
C LEU A 320 11.77 9.70 15.09
N VAL A 321 12.84 8.91 15.11
CA VAL A 321 13.12 7.97 16.21
C VAL A 321 13.36 8.73 17.51
N ASN A 322 14.14 9.83 17.47
CA ASN A 322 14.37 10.66 18.66
C ASN A 322 13.07 11.29 19.17
N ASN A 323 12.19 11.78 18.28
CA ASN A 323 10.89 12.33 18.66
C ASN A 323 9.99 11.27 19.31
N ALA A 324 10.01 10.03 18.81
CA ALA A 324 9.26 8.92 19.38
C ALA A 324 9.79 8.53 20.77
N LEU A 325 11.11 8.50 20.96
CA LEU A 325 11.71 8.32 22.29
C LEU A 325 11.34 9.44 23.26
N GLN A 326 11.28 10.69 22.82
CA GLN A 326 10.78 11.80 23.64
C GLN A 326 9.30 11.61 24.02
N THR A 327 8.51 11.06 23.11
CA THR A 327 7.09 10.76 23.32
C THR A 327 6.91 9.66 24.36
N LEU A 328 7.68 8.57 24.27
CA LEU A 328 7.73 7.50 25.27
C LEU A 328 8.15 8.04 26.65
N ASN A 329 9.13 8.94 26.68
CA ASN A 329 9.61 9.61 27.90
C ASN A 329 8.71 10.77 28.37
N LYS A 330 7.54 10.97 27.75
CA LYS A 330 6.55 12.01 28.12
C LYS A 330 7.09 13.44 28.07
N THR A 331 8.14 13.69 27.26
CA THR A 331 8.69 15.03 27.01
C THR A 331 8.20 15.63 25.69
N ARG A 332 7.42 14.87 24.91
CA ARG A 332 6.74 15.31 23.68
C ARG A 332 5.30 14.76 23.68
N PRO A 333 4.31 15.51 23.16
CA PRO A 333 2.94 15.00 23.02
C PRO A 333 2.85 13.80 22.08
N ALA A 334 1.94 12.88 22.39
CA ALA A 334 1.69 11.67 21.62
C ALA A 334 0.48 11.84 20.70
N MET A 335 0.34 10.97 19.70
CA MET A 335 -0.84 10.95 18.83
C MET A 335 -2.13 10.65 19.61
N VAL A 336 -2.04 9.84 20.67
CA VAL A 336 -3.18 9.58 21.57
C VAL A 336 -3.80 10.86 22.16
N ASP A 337 -3.02 11.94 22.30
CA ASP A 337 -3.47 13.22 22.86
C ASP A 337 -4.29 14.05 21.85
N VAL A 338 -4.26 13.69 20.56
CA VAL A 338 -4.92 14.44 19.47
C VAL A 338 -5.97 13.63 18.71
N ILE A 339 -5.99 12.31 18.85
CA ILE A 339 -7.01 11.44 18.26
C ILE A 339 -8.13 11.17 19.26
N PRO A 340 -9.37 10.90 18.79
CA PRO A 340 -10.47 10.52 19.67
C PRO A 340 -10.16 9.19 20.37
N THR A 341 -10.49 9.10 21.66
CA THR A 341 -10.33 7.87 22.46
C THR A 341 -11.53 6.94 22.36
N ASP A 342 -12.61 7.37 21.71
CA ASP A 342 -13.81 6.58 21.52
C ASP A 342 -13.75 5.80 20.20
N GLY A 343 -13.77 4.47 20.29
CA GLY A 343 -13.71 3.58 19.14
C GLY A 343 -12.28 3.31 18.62
N ILE A 344 -12.20 2.58 17.50
CA ILE A 344 -10.93 2.12 16.93
C ILE A 344 -10.52 3.07 15.80
N VAL A 345 -9.32 3.65 15.90
CA VAL A 345 -8.74 4.58 14.92
C VAL A 345 -7.55 3.93 14.23
N PRO A 346 -7.70 3.34 13.03
CA PRO A 346 -6.59 2.76 12.26
C PRO A 346 -5.87 3.79 11.39
N LEU A 347 -6.47 4.97 11.15
CA LEU A 347 -5.91 5.94 10.21
C LEU A 347 -6.18 7.36 10.67
N TYR A 348 -5.13 8.17 10.61
CA TYR A 348 -5.15 9.60 10.82
C TYR A 348 -4.56 10.30 9.60
N ILE A 349 -5.18 11.39 9.16
CA ILE A 349 -4.66 12.22 8.08
C ILE A 349 -4.77 13.71 8.45
N ASN A 350 -3.67 14.41 8.25
CA ASN A 350 -3.57 15.86 8.25
C ASN A 350 -3.31 16.33 6.82
N PRO A 351 -4.36 16.73 6.08
CA PRO A 351 -4.24 17.12 4.68
C PRO A 351 -3.23 18.24 4.41
N GLN A 352 -3.06 19.18 5.33
CA GLN A 352 -2.04 20.22 5.23
C GLN A 352 -0.62 19.64 5.23
N GLY A 353 -0.32 18.78 6.20
CA GLY A 353 0.98 18.12 6.31
C GLY A 353 1.25 17.18 5.13
N VAL A 354 0.23 16.46 4.63
CA VAL A 354 0.33 15.62 3.42
C VAL A 354 0.63 16.48 2.19
N ALA A 355 -0.10 17.59 2.01
CA ALA A 355 0.11 18.49 0.90
C ALA A 355 1.54 19.08 0.89
N LYS A 356 2.05 19.47 2.07
CA LYS A 356 3.42 19.96 2.23
C LYS A 356 4.46 18.88 1.90
N LEU A 357 4.29 17.66 2.43
CA LEU A 357 5.17 16.52 2.13
C LEU A 357 5.20 16.22 0.63
N LEU A 358 4.04 16.05 0.00
CA LEU A 358 3.93 15.74 -1.44
C LEU A 358 4.50 16.86 -2.32
N ARG A 359 4.30 18.12 -1.94
CA ARG A 359 4.89 19.27 -2.63
C ARG A 359 6.42 19.20 -2.58
N ASN A 360 6.99 18.99 -1.40
CA ASN A 360 8.44 18.91 -1.22
C ASN A 360 9.05 17.76 -2.02
N GLU A 361 8.44 16.58 -1.97
CA GLU A 361 8.90 15.40 -2.70
C GLU A 361 8.82 15.56 -4.21
N THR A 362 7.71 16.11 -4.70
CA THR A 362 7.52 16.34 -6.14
C THR A 362 8.56 17.32 -6.66
N LEU A 363 8.76 18.45 -5.99
CA LEU A 363 9.69 19.49 -6.44
C LEU A 363 11.16 19.07 -6.31
N THR A 364 11.47 18.22 -5.33
CA THR A 364 12.83 17.63 -5.19
C THR A 364 13.08 16.61 -6.29
N SER A 365 12.08 15.78 -6.64
CA SER A 365 12.19 14.73 -7.66
C SER A 365 12.14 15.25 -9.09
N LEU A 366 11.60 16.45 -9.31
CA LEU A 366 11.51 17.11 -10.61
C LEU A 366 12.28 18.44 -10.59
N PRO A 367 13.63 18.45 -10.53
CA PRO A 367 14.37 19.71 -10.51
C PRO A 367 14.10 20.52 -11.78
N LYS A 368 13.77 21.81 -11.64
CA LYS A 368 13.39 22.69 -12.76
C LYS A 368 14.44 22.73 -13.89
N ASN A 369 15.72 22.60 -13.53
CA ASN A 369 16.85 22.62 -14.47
C ASN A 369 17.06 21.29 -15.21
N LEU A 370 16.52 20.18 -14.70
CA LEU A 370 16.64 18.85 -15.31
C LEU A 370 15.34 18.41 -16.01
N GLU A 371 14.20 18.68 -15.40
CA GLU A 371 12.87 18.20 -15.84
C GLU A 371 11.87 19.36 -16.03
N PRO A 372 12.14 20.38 -16.88
CA PRO A 372 11.34 21.60 -16.95
C PRO A 372 9.89 21.37 -17.39
N VAL A 373 9.63 20.40 -18.27
CA VAL A 373 8.28 20.09 -18.76
C VAL A 373 7.44 19.48 -17.63
N PHE A 374 7.97 18.45 -16.95
CA PHE A 374 7.26 17.81 -15.83
C PHE A 374 7.15 18.74 -14.63
N TYR A 375 8.16 19.57 -14.36
CA TYR A 375 8.10 20.61 -13.34
C TYR A 375 6.95 21.59 -13.61
N ASN A 376 6.82 22.11 -14.84
CA ASN A 376 5.74 23.02 -15.21
C ASN A 376 4.37 22.34 -15.15
N ALA A 377 4.27 21.07 -15.57
CA ALA A 377 3.04 20.28 -15.43
C ALA A 377 2.66 20.09 -13.95
N ALA A 378 3.61 19.75 -13.08
CA ALA A 378 3.37 19.63 -11.65
C ALA A 378 2.93 20.98 -11.04
N GLN A 379 3.60 22.08 -11.39
CA GLN A 379 3.23 23.43 -10.95
C GLN A 379 1.80 23.80 -11.37
N THR A 380 1.40 23.47 -12.59
CA THR A 380 0.11 23.91 -13.15
C THR A 380 -1.05 22.97 -12.77
N LEU A 381 -0.79 21.66 -12.68
CA LEU A 381 -1.84 20.64 -12.54
C LEU A 381 -1.89 20.00 -11.14
N LEU A 382 -0.75 19.89 -10.46
CA LEU A 382 -0.66 19.24 -9.15
C LEU A 382 -0.71 20.26 -8.01
N MET A 383 0.06 21.35 -8.07
CA MET A 383 0.14 22.31 -6.95
C MET A 383 -1.23 22.87 -6.54
N PRO A 384 -2.12 23.28 -7.47
CA PRO A 384 -3.45 23.76 -7.10
C PRO A 384 -4.30 22.70 -6.37
N LYS A 385 -4.10 21.41 -6.68
CA LYS A 385 -4.79 20.31 -6.00
C LYS A 385 -4.22 20.08 -4.59
N LEU A 386 -2.91 20.22 -4.42
CA LEU A 386 -2.28 20.17 -3.10
C LEU A 386 -2.69 21.38 -2.26
N ASP A 387 -2.86 22.55 -2.86
CA ASP A 387 -3.39 23.73 -2.18
C ASP A 387 -4.83 23.49 -1.72
N ALA A 388 -5.69 22.96 -2.58
CA ALA A 388 -7.06 22.59 -2.20
C ALA A 388 -7.10 21.51 -1.10
N LEU A 389 -6.20 20.52 -1.16
CA LEU A 389 -6.04 19.50 -0.11
C LEU A 389 -5.63 20.13 1.22
N SER A 390 -4.71 21.11 1.20
CA SER A 390 -4.20 21.75 2.42
C SER A 390 -5.27 22.51 3.22
N GLN A 391 -6.39 22.86 2.59
CA GLN A 391 -7.51 23.55 3.23
C GLN A 391 -8.51 22.60 3.91
N GLN A 392 -8.35 21.28 3.72
CA GLN A 392 -9.21 20.30 4.36
C GLN A 392 -8.83 20.14 5.85
N PRO A 393 -9.80 19.89 6.75
CA PRO A 393 -9.50 19.65 8.15
C PRO A 393 -8.75 18.32 8.31
N ARG A 394 -8.20 18.10 9.50
CA ARG A 394 -7.63 16.80 9.84
C ARG A 394 -8.76 15.80 10.00
N TYR A 395 -8.52 14.54 9.66
CA TYR A 395 -9.50 13.47 9.81
C TYR A 395 -8.89 12.26 10.51
N VAL A 396 -9.75 11.57 11.25
CA VAL A 396 -9.53 10.17 11.60
C VAL A 396 -10.55 9.31 10.88
N MET A 397 -10.11 8.13 10.49
CA MET A 397 -11.00 7.03 10.15
C MET A 397 -11.36 6.32 11.44
N LYS A 398 -12.65 6.10 11.68
CA LYS A 398 -13.17 5.29 12.77
C LYS A 398 -13.78 4.02 12.23
N LEU A 399 -13.42 2.92 12.86
CA LEU A 399 -13.99 1.62 12.62
C LEU A 399 -15.11 1.35 13.61
N ALA A 400 -16.18 0.73 13.10
CA ALA A 400 -17.09 0.00 13.98
C ALA A 400 -16.31 -1.11 14.70
N GLN A 401 -16.86 -1.60 15.82
CA GLN A 401 -16.26 -2.73 16.54
C GLN A 401 -16.03 -3.89 15.56
N MET A 402 -14.78 -4.34 15.50
CA MET A 402 -14.32 -5.34 14.55
C MET A 402 -14.28 -6.71 15.21
N GLU A 403 -15.04 -7.64 14.68
CA GLU A 403 -14.86 -9.07 14.94
C GLU A 403 -14.74 -9.75 13.58
N PRO A 404 -13.58 -10.37 13.26
CA PRO A 404 -13.44 -11.15 12.04
C PRO A 404 -14.54 -12.21 12.00
N GLY A 405 -15.28 -12.26 10.90
CA GLY A 405 -16.34 -13.23 10.70
C GLY A 405 -16.12 -14.00 9.41
N ALA A 406 -16.94 -13.70 8.40
CA ALA A 406 -16.78 -14.26 7.07
C ALA A 406 -15.66 -13.55 6.28
N ALA A 407 -15.06 -14.27 5.32
CA ALA A 407 -14.18 -13.67 4.34
C ALA A 407 -14.89 -12.51 3.60
N TRP A 408 -14.19 -11.39 3.41
CA TRP A 408 -14.73 -10.17 2.81
C TRP A 408 -15.88 -9.52 3.60
N GLN A 409 -15.83 -9.59 4.93
CA GLN A 409 -16.78 -8.87 5.77
C GLN A 409 -16.61 -7.36 5.60
N TRP A 410 -17.54 -6.72 4.88
CA TRP A 410 -17.53 -5.28 4.61
C TRP A 410 -18.08 -4.49 5.80
N LEU A 411 -17.21 -3.76 6.48
CA LEU A 411 -17.54 -2.90 7.61
C LEU A 411 -17.57 -1.43 7.17
N PRO A 412 -18.62 -0.67 7.50
CA PRO A 412 -18.67 0.76 7.22
C PRO A 412 -17.61 1.50 8.05
N ILE A 413 -17.00 2.52 7.45
CA ILE A 413 -16.05 3.39 8.13
C ILE A 413 -16.62 4.80 8.24
N THR A 414 -16.32 5.47 9.34
CA THR A 414 -16.73 6.87 9.54
C THR A 414 -15.51 7.76 9.48
N TRP A 415 -15.57 8.83 8.69
CA TRP A 415 -14.54 9.87 8.68
C TRP A 415 -14.97 10.97 9.64
N GLN A 416 -14.20 11.17 10.71
CA GLN A 416 -14.45 12.20 11.71
C GLN A 416 -13.42 13.34 11.57
N PRO A 417 -13.86 14.60 11.34
CA PRO A 417 -12.96 15.74 11.35
C PRO A 417 -12.47 16.09 12.77
N LEU A 418 -11.26 16.67 12.89
CA LEU A 418 -10.59 17.05 14.15
C LEU A 418 -10.23 18.53 14.29
#